data_AF-A0A3P8MD14-F1
#
_entry.id   AF-A0A3P8MD14-F1
#
_cell.length_a   1.000
_cell.length_b   1.000
_cell.length_c   1.000
_cell.angle_alpha   90.00
_cell.angle_beta   90.00
_cell.angle_gamma   90.00
#
_symmetry.space_group_name_H-M   'P 1'
#
loop_
_entity.id
_entity.type
_entity.pdbx_description
1 polymer ?
#
loop_
_entity_poly.entity_id
_entity_poly.type
_entity_poly.pdbx_seq_one_letter_code
_entity_poly.pdbx_strand_id
1 'polypeptide(L)'
;MTLLVALAGAVGSVLGYRLLARGPRWTRMLCVTITVSAVLGAVARMVRIVGDTGFAALPVALLGPIVTFLGIGWWLTEAPRRDGWRAALVVGGGVAAAVLGYLSIDLMGLAYIKFPRIG
;
A
#
# COMPACT_ATOMS: atom_id res chain seq x y z
N MET A 1 -0.69 -22.05 -2.64
CA MET A 1 -0.17 -20.68 -2.47
C MET A 1 -0.65 -19.74 -3.59
N THR A 2 -0.50 -20.13 -4.86
CA THR A 2 -0.96 -19.35 -6.04
C THR A 2 -2.45 -18.97 -6.02
N LEU A 3 -3.34 -19.91 -5.70
CA LEU A 3 -4.78 -19.63 -5.58
C LEU A 3 -5.10 -18.58 -4.52
N LEU A 4 -4.39 -18.62 -3.40
CA LEU A 4 -4.61 -17.71 -2.28
C LEU A 4 -4.12 -16.30 -2.62
N VAL A 5 -2.97 -16.18 -3.29
CA VAL A 5 -2.47 -14.91 -3.85
C VAL A 5 -3.45 -14.34 -4.89
N ALA A 6 -4.01 -15.18 -5.75
CA ALA A 6 -5.00 -14.75 -6.74
C ALA A 6 -6.29 -14.24 -6.09
N LEU A 7 -6.81 -14.93 -5.07
CA LEU A 7 -7.98 -14.49 -4.30
C LEU A 7 -7.70 -13.17 -3.57
N ALA A 8 -6.52 -13.02 -2.97
CA ALA A 8 -6.11 -11.77 -2.33
C ALA A 8 -6.08 -10.61 -3.34
N GLY A 9 -5.52 -10.85 -4.54
CA GLY A 9 -5.51 -9.89 -5.65
C GLY A 9 -6.91 -9.49 -6.10
N ALA A 10 -7.83 -10.46 -6.22
CA ALA A 10 -9.21 -10.20 -6.59
C ALA A 10 -9.93 -9.35 -5.54
N VAL A 11 -9.77 -9.68 -4.25
CA VAL A 11 -10.35 -8.90 -3.14
C VAL A 11 -9.79 -7.49 -3.11
N GLY A 12 -8.47 -7.33 -3.25
CA GLY A 12 -7.81 -6.03 -3.32
C GLY A 12 -8.35 -5.17 -4.47
N SER A 13 -8.54 -5.77 -5.64
CA SER A 13 -9.07 -5.10 -6.83
C SER A 13 -10.52 -4.65 -6.65
N VAL A 14 -11.36 -5.48 -6.03
CA VAL A 14 -12.75 -5.11 -5.69
C VAL A 14 -12.78 -3.96 -4.69
N LEU A 15 -11.90 -3.95 -3.69
CA LEU A 15 -11.79 -2.86 -2.72
C LEU A 15 -11.32 -1.56 -3.39
N GLY A 16 -10.31 -1.62 -4.26
CA GLY A 16 -9.84 -0.50 -5.06
C GLY A 16 -10.93 0.07 -5.97
N TYR A 17 -11.66 -0.79 -6.69
CA TYR A 17 -12.79 -0.38 -7.51
C TYR A 17 -13.89 0.29 -6.67
N ARG A 18 -14.28 -0.29 -5.53
CA ARG A 18 -15.28 0.30 -4.62
C ARG A 18 -14.83 1.63 -4.01
N LEU A 19 -13.52 1.84 -3.87
CA LEU A 19 -12.97 3.11 -3.41
C LEU A 19 -13.23 4.21 -4.45
N LEU A 20 -12.92 3.92 -5.72
CA LEU A 20 -13.03 4.84 -6.86
C LEU A 20 -14.49 5.07 -7.28
N ALA A 21 -15.29 4.01 -7.37
CA ALA A 21 -16.69 4.07 -7.80
C ALA A 21 -17.60 4.89 -6.85
N ARG A 22 -17.16 5.20 -5.63
CA ARG A 22 -17.89 6.05 -4.68
C ARG A 22 -17.67 7.57 -4.92
N GLY A 23 -17.00 7.92 -6.01
CA GLY A 23 -16.79 9.30 -6.44
C GLY A 23 -15.50 9.93 -5.91
N PRO A 24 -15.15 11.15 -6.41
CA PRO A 24 -13.80 11.71 -6.29
C PRO A 24 -13.50 12.38 -4.93
N ARG A 25 -13.64 11.64 -3.83
CA ARG A 25 -13.29 12.13 -2.48
C ARG A 25 -11.78 12.05 -2.23
N TRP A 26 -11.06 13.14 -2.53
CA TRP A 26 -9.60 13.21 -2.42
C TRP A 26 -9.05 12.85 -1.02
N THR A 27 -9.72 13.26 0.06
CA THR A 27 -9.31 12.95 1.44
C THR A 27 -9.33 11.45 1.71
N ARG A 28 -10.33 10.75 1.17
CA ARG A 28 -10.44 9.30 1.33
C ARG A 28 -9.34 8.59 0.54
N MET A 29 -9.06 9.06 -0.68
CA MET A 29 -7.95 8.57 -1.50
C MET A 29 -6.62 8.75 -0.77
N LEU A 30 -6.38 9.93 -0.20
CA LEU A 30 -5.19 10.25 0.59
C LEU A 30 -5.04 9.32 1.80
N CYS A 31 -6.09 9.18 2.62
CA CYS A 31 -6.04 8.33 3.81
C CYS A 31 -5.76 6.87 3.44
N VAL A 32 -6.46 6.32 2.45
CA VAL A 32 -6.25 4.92 2.02
C VAL A 32 -4.84 4.73 1.46
N THR A 33 -4.37 5.65 0.62
CA THR A 33 -3.01 5.61 0.06
C THR A 33 -1.95 5.66 1.15
N ILE A 34 -2.08 6.57 2.12
CA ILE A 34 -1.14 6.66 3.24
C ILE A 34 -1.12 5.35 4.04
N THR A 35 -2.30 4.83 4.42
CA THR A 35 -2.39 3.60 5.22
C THR A 35 -1.80 2.40 4.47
N VAL A 36 -2.18 2.19 3.22
CA VAL A 36 -1.68 1.08 2.41
C VAL A 36 -0.18 1.19 2.19
N SER A 37 0.31 2.38 1.83
CA SER A 37 1.75 2.60 1.62
C SER A 37 2.57 2.38 2.88
N ALA A 38 2.10 2.86 4.04
CA ALA A 38 2.78 2.61 5.32
C ALA A 38 2.88 1.11 5.62
N VAL A 39 1.80 0.36 5.43
CA VAL A 39 1.80 -1.10 5.63
C VAL A 39 2.76 -1.79 4.66
N LEU A 40 2.74 -1.44 3.38
CA LEU A 40 3.65 -2.01 2.38
C LEU A 40 5.13 -1.68 2.67
N GLY A 41 5.41 -0.47 3.17
CA GLY A 41 6.75 -0.09 3.64
C GLY A 41 7.22 -0.94 4.82
N ALA A 42 6.35 -1.17 5.80
CA ALA A 42 6.63 -2.03 6.95
C ALA A 42 6.87 -3.49 6.51
N VAL A 43 6.04 -4.02 5.59
CA VAL A 43 6.21 -5.37 5.02
C VAL A 43 7.54 -5.48 4.28
N ALA A 44 7.93 -4.46 3.49
CA ALA A 44 9.22 -4.47 2.80
C ALA A 44 10.40 -4.55 3.79
N ARG A 45 10.32 -3.87 4.94
CA ARG A 45 11.34 -3.99 5.98
C ARG A 45 11.34 -5.37 6.63
N MET A 46 10.17 -5.91 6.95
CA MET A 46 10.04 -7.27 7.53
C MET A 46 10.62 -8.34 6.61
N VAL A 47 10.34 -8.28 5.31
CA VAL A 47 10.92 -9.19 4.30
C VAL A 47 12.44 -9.13 4.30
N ARG A 48 13.01 -7.92 4.43
CA ARG A 48 14.45 -7.73 4.52
C ARG A 48 15.05 -8.30 5.81
N ILE A 49 14.33 -8.25 6.93
CA ILE A 49 14.76 -8.82 8.22
C ILE A 49 14.68 -10.35 8.18
N VAL A 50 13.58 -10.91 7.69
CA VAL A 50 13.32 -12.36 7.65
C VAL A 50 14.15 -13.04 6.56
N GLY A 51 14.41 -12.36 5.44
CA GLY A 51 15.13 -12.90 4.28
C GLY A 51 14.28 -13.76 3.34
N ASP A 52 12.96 -13.86 3.58
CA ASP A 52 12.02 -14.61 2.75
C ASP A 52 11.07 -13.67 2.00
N THR A 53 11.21 -13.64 0.67
CA THR A 53 10.35 -12.85 -0.23
C THR A 53 8.92 -13.39 -0.33
N GLY A 54 8.70 -14.66 0.02
CA GLY A 54 7.38 -15.29 0.09
C GLY A 54 6.44 -14.60 1.10
N PHE A 55 7.00 -14.01 2.16
CA PHE A 55 6.26 -13.24 3.15
C PHE A 55 5.57 -12.00 2.56
N ALA A 56 6.14 -11.43 1.49
CA ALA A 56 5.58 -10.26 0.81
C ALA A 56 4.40 -10.60 -0.10
N ALA A 57 4.32 -11.84 -0.57
CA ALA A 57 3.45 -12.22 -1.68
C ALA A 57 1.97 -11.93 -1.39
N LEU A 58 1.51 -12.24 -0.19
CA LEU A 58 0.12 -12.05 0.21
C LEU A 58 -0.24 -10.59 0.53
N PRO A 59 0.53 -9.86 1.37
CA PRO A 59 0.25 -8.44 1.62
C PRO A 59 0.30 -7.60 0.35
N VAL A 60 1.27 -7.86 -0.53
CA VAL A 60 1.41 -7.13 -1.81
C VAL A 60 0.24 -7.44 -2.73
N ALA A 61 -0.14 -8.71 -2.86
CA ALA A 61 -1.29 -9.08 -3.69
C ALA A 61 -2.60 -8.48 -3.17
N LEU A 62 -2.81 -8.45 -1.85
CA LEU A 62 -4.04 -7.90 -1.26
C LEU A 62 -4.10 -6.37 -1.35
N LEU A 63 -3.02 -5.68 -0.98
CA LEU A 63 -3.03 -4.24 -0.77
C LEU A 63 -2.61 -3.45 -2.01
N GLY A 64 -1.74 -4.00 -2.86
CA GLY A 64 -1.26 -3.34 -4.07
C GLY A 64 -2.38 -2.87 -4.99
N PRO A 65 -3.37 -3.71 -5.33
CA PRO A 65 -4.48 -3.32 -6.21
C PRO A 65 -5.45 -2.29 -5.60
N ILE A 66 -5.39 -2.02 -4.30
CA ILE A 66 -6.21 -0.99 -3.64
C ILE A 66 -5.75 0.41 -4.07
N VAL A 67 -4.45 0.60 -4.25
CA VAL A 67 -3.81 1.88 -4.56
C VAL A 67 -3.04 1.76 -5.88
N THR A 68 -3.78 1.79 -6.98
CA THR A 68 -3.19 1.67 -8.33
C THR A 68 -2.98 3.02 -8.97
N PHE A 69 -1.87 3.17 -9.71
CA PHE A 69 -1.65 4.36 -10.54
C PHE A 69 -2.75 4.55 -11.59
N LEU A 70 -3.32 3.46 -12.11
CA LEU A 70 -4.46 3.52 -13.03
C LEU A 70 -5.70 4.10 -12.34
N GLY A 71 -5.99 3.68 -11.11
CA GLY A 71 -7.09 4.21 -10.31
C GLY A 71 -6.92 5.68 -9.95
N ILE A 72 -5.70 6.07 -9.57
CA ILE A 72 -5.35 7.48 -9.34
C ILE A 72 -5.50 8.28 -10.64
N GLY A 73 -5.07 7.73 -11.78
CA GLY A 73 -5.23 8.35 -13.09
C GLY A 73 -6.69 8.56 -13.47
N TRP A 74 -7.53 7.55 -13.30
CA TRP A 74 -8.98 7.67 -13.55
C TRP A 74 -9.62 8.70 -12.63
N TRP A 75 -9.27 8.70 -11.33
CA TRP A 75 -9.70 9.72 -10.38
C TRP A 75 -9.30 11.13 -10.80
N LEU A 76 -8.09 11.32 -11.35
CA LEU A 76 -7.63 12.61 -11.87
C LEU A 76 -8.36 13.05 -13.13
N THR A 77 -8.82 12.11 -13.97
CA THR A 77 -9.64 12.45 -15.14
C THR A 77 -11.07 12.83 -14.76
N GLU A 78 -11.61 12.27 -13.67
CA GLU A 78 -12.95 12.62 -13.18
C GLU A 78 -12.96 13.87 -12.29
N ALA A 79 -11.85 14.22 -11.63
CA ALA A 79 -11.71 15.46 -10.87
C ALA A 79 -11.38 16.64 -11.81
N PRO A 80 -12.20 17.71 -11.88
CA PRO A 80 -12.05 18.75 -12.89
C PRO A 80 -10.77 19.56 -12.72
N ARG A 81 -9.88 19.51 -13.73
CA ARG A 81 -8.79 20.43 -14.18
C ARG A 81 -7.96 21.29 -13.19
N ARG A 82 -8.15 21.22 -11.86
CA ARG A 82 -7.47 22.08 -10.86
C ARG A 82 -6.93 21.35 -9.62
N ASP A 83 -7.01 20.01 -9.60
CA ASP A 83 -6.63 19.19 -8.45
C ASP A 83 -5.25 18.51 -8.58
N GLY A 84 -4.39 18.96 -9.51
CA GLY A 84 -3.04 18.39 -9.69
C GLY A 84 -2.18 18.44 -8.42
N TRP A 85 -2.35 19.47 -7.59
CA TRP A 85 -1.68 19.54 -6.27
C TRP A 85 -2.18 18.46 -5.30
N ARG A 86 -3.47 18.09 -5.36
CA ARG A 86 -4.04 16.99 -4.55
C ARG A 86 -3.47 15.65 -5.01
N ALA A 87 -3.29 15.48 -6.31
CA ALA A 87 -2.58 14.33 -6.88
C ALA A 87 -1.17 14.20 -6.30
N ALA A 88 -0.43 15.31 -6.31
CA ALA A 88 0.92 15.36 -5.76
C ALA A 88 0.94 15.03 -4.26
N LEU A 89 -0.05 15.47 -3.49
CA LEU A 89 -0.17 15.10 -2.08
C LEU A 89 -0.51 13.62 -1.88
N VAL A 90 -1.38 13.04 -2.71
CA VAL A 90 -1.73 11.62 -2.61
C VAL A 90 -0.51 10.75 -2.95
N VAL A 91 0.17 11.05 -4.05
CA VAL A 91 1.37 10.31 -4.48
C VAL A 91 2.53 10.56 -3.52
N GLY A 92 2.86 11.81 -3.25
CA GLY A 92 3.95 12.20 -2.35
C GLY A 92 3.71 11.75 -0.91
N GLY A 93 2.48 11.88 -0.41
CA GLY A 93 2.07 11.35 0.89
C GLY A 93 2.15 9.83 0.96
N GLY A 94 1.81 9.13 -0.13
CA GLY A 94 2.02 7.68 -0.25
C GLY A 94 3.50 7.30 -0.16
N VAL A 95 4.38 7.99 -0.89
CA VAL A 95 5.84 7.75 -0.83
C VAL A 95 6.39 8.01 0.57
N ALA A 96 6.05 9.15 1.17
CA ALA A 96 6.46 9.50 2.53
C ALA A 96 5.97 8.45 3.55
N ALA A 97 4.71 8.01 3.43
CA ALA A 97 4.13 6.98 4.28
C ALA A 97 4.85 5.63 4.13
N ALA A 98 5.22 5.23 2.93
CA ALA A 98 5.99 4.00 2.72
C ALA A 98 7.37 4.07 3.40
N VAL A 99 8.07 5.20 3.29
CA VAL A 99 9.35 5.42 3.97
C VAL A 99 9.16 5.39 5.49
N LEU A 100 8.15 6.08 6.02
CA LEU A 100 7.84 6.08 7.46
C LEU A 100 7.47 4.67 7.95
N GLY A 101 6.67 3.92 7.20
CA GLY A 101 6.34 2.53 7.51
C GLY A 101 7.57 1.64 7.56
N TYR A 102 8.45 1.77 6.58
CA TYR A 102 9.73 1.06 6.56
C TYR A 102 10.60 1.38 7.78
N LEU A 103 10.79 2.68 8.08
CA LEU A 103 11.61 3.14 9.21
C LEU A 103 10.98 2.84 10.57
N SER A 104 9.65 2.78 10.67
CA SER A 104 8.96 2.49 11.94
C SER A 104 9.33 1.12 12.50
N ILE A 105 9.61 0.13 11.64
CA ILE A 105 10.07 -1.19 12.07
C ILE A 105 11.47 -1.10 12.69
N ASP A 106 12.33 -0.21 12.17
CA ASP A 106 13.66 0.02 12.75
C ASP A 106 13.57 0.77 14.07
N LEU A 107 12.72 1.79 14.15
CA LEU A 107 12.52 2.62 15.34
C LEU A 107 11.86 1.86 16.50
N MET A 108 10.96 0.91 16.20
CA MET A 108 10.33 0.05 17.22
C MET A 108 11.28 -1.03 17.76
N GLY A 109 12.56 -1.05 17.34
CA GLY A 109 13.54 -2.03 17.82
C GLY A 109 13.26 -3.47 17.34
N LEU A 110 12.30 -3.66 16.42
CA LEU A 110 12.01 -4.97 15.83
C LEU A 110 13.17 -5.49 14.98
N ALA A 111 14.06 -4.61 14.52
CA ALA A 111 15.33 -4.99 13.91
C ALA A 111 16.34 -5.62 14.91
N TYR A 112 16.20 -5.35 16.22
CA TYR A 112 17.06 -5.91 17.28
C TYR A 112 16.46 -7.12 17.99
N ILE A 113 15.14 -7.33 17.88
CA ILE A 113 14.49 -8.55 18.35
C ILE A 113 14.88 -9.65 17.36
N LYS A 114 15.82 -10.53 17.75
CA LYS A 114 16.11 -11.78 17.04
C LYS A 114 14.80 -12.58 16.94
N PHE A 115 14.07 -12.42 15.84
CA PHE A 115 12.98 -13.32 15.51
C PHE A 115 13.56 -14.73 15.39
N PRO A 116 13.01 -15.74 16.09
CA PRO A 116 13.51 -17.10 15.98
C PRO A 116 13.39 -17.54 14.52
N ARG A 117 14.51 -17.94 13.94
CA ARG A 117 14.53 -18.65 12.65
C ARG A 117 13.82 -19.97 12.89
N ILE A 118 12.53 -20.03 12.58
CA ILE A 118 11.82 -21.30 12.51
C ILE A 118 12.32 -21.94 11.21
N GLY A 119 13.28 -22.84 11.37
CA GLY A 119 13.73 -23.80 10.37
C GLY A 119 13.17 -25.18 10.68
#